data_AF-A0A2R6CYZ6-F1
#
_entry.id   AF-A0A2R6CYZ6-F1
#
_cell.length_a   1.000
_cell.length_b   1.000
_cell.length_c   1.000
_cell.angle_alpha   90.00
_cell.angle_beta   90.00
_cell.angle_gamma   90.00
#
_symmetry.space_group_name_H-M   'P 1'
#
loop_
_entity.id
_entity.type
_entity.pdbx_description
1 polymer ?
#
loop_
_entity_poly.entity_id
_entity_poly.type
_entity_poly.pdbx_seq_one_letter_code
_entity_poly.pdbx_strand_id
1 'polypeptide(L)'
;ADGGQSVVDAETMESCLSCLACMDACPVDIEHLTSFTRMNRQLVDQGDVDGNVQDVFENVARQGNTFGQSQRDRGEWTDALEFEVADARETEVEYLWYVGDYPSYDDRNRRVARSLARLFERADVEYGILYEDEVYDGNDVRRVGEEFLFVEQAGQLVDSFTDCAFEAIVCTDPHSFNTFANEYPEVDFADFADDPMTGFETTGWDGAPVFHWTGVVEDLVAEGRLGLDGDELDDTVTYHDPCHLGRYNDEYEAPRELIRATGCELVEMPRSREDSFCCGGGGGGLWMEFDEQPRPSEERLREAVEDTAGPVDRFVVACPMCTTMFEDGRKTGGFEDALEIVDVAELLVEAVEAGAGTEGTNAGGPDATDDPDAPAESGADTGPDDAATTGD
;
A
#
# COMPACT_ATOMS: atom_id res chain seq x y z
N ALA A 1 34.62 -19.46 22.78
CA ALA A 1 35.64 -18.49 22.36
C ALA A 1 35.15 -17.15 22.87
N ASP A 2 36.01 -16.45 23.61
CA ASP A 2 35.87 -15.13 24.24
C ASP A 2 34.48 -14.76 24.80
N GLY A 3 34.28 -14.99 26.10
CA GLY A 3 33.16 -14.43 26.86
C GLY A 3 33.28 -12.91 27.05
N GLY A 4 33.09 -12.14 25.97
CA GLY A 4 33.16 -10.68 25.97
C GLY A 4 32.26 -10.10 24.88
N GLN A 5 31.69 -8.94 25.19
CA GLN A 5 30.79 -8.12 24.38
C GLN A 5 31.02 -8.26 22.86
N SER A 6 29.92 -8.37 22.09
CA SER A 6 29.93 -8.28 20.63
C SER A 6 30.85 -7.13 20.16
N VAL A 7 31.55 -7.32 19.05
CA VAL A 7 32.43 -6.28 18.47
C VAL A 7 31.63 -5.06 17.99
N VAL A 8 30.33 -5.26 17.74
CA VAL A 8 29.35 -4.24 17.39
C VAL A 8 28.24 -4.25 18.45
N ASP A 9 27.95 -3.11 19.07
CA ASP A 9 26.84 -2.99 20.02
C ASP A 9 25.51 -3.28 19.33
N ALA A 10 24.59 -3.99 19.99
CA ALA A 10 23.29 -4.36 19.42
C ALA A 10 22.50 -3.13 18.93
N GLU A 11 22.50 -2.06 19.71
CA GLU A 11 21.91 -0.75 19.36
C GLU A 11 22.41 -0.20 18.01
N THR A 12 23.69 -0.42 17.68
CA THR A 12 24.23 0.00 16.38
C THR A 12 23.61 -0.80 15.24
N MET A 13 23.37 -2.09 15.45
CA MET A 13 22.72 -2.95 14.46
C MET A 13 21.22 -2.64 14.32
N GLU A 14 20.54 -2.35 15.43
CA GLU A 14 19.13 -1.95 15.49
C GLU A 14 18.86 -0.64 14.75
N SER A 15 19.85 0.26 14.64
CA SER A 15 19.73 1.50 13.84
C SER A 15 19.57 1.25 12.32
N CYS A 16 19.85 0.04 11.84
CA CYS A 16 19.70 -0.31 10.42
C CYS A 16 18.25 -0.63 10.06
N LEU A 17 17.59 0.33 9.43
CA LEU A 17 16.20 0.20 8.97
C LEU A 17 16.01 -0.64 7.69
N SER A 18 17.07 -1.34 7.25
CA SER A 18 17.05 -2.26 6.10
C SER A 18 16.36 -1.69 4.86
N CYS A 19 16.69 -0.44 4.50
CA CYS A 19 16.00 0.28 3.44
C CYS A 19 16.74 0.28 2.10
N LEU A 20 17.97 -0.24 2.02
CA LEU A 20 18.82 -0.27 0.80
C LEU A 20 19.46 1.08 0.40
N ALA A 21 19.14 2.20 1.05
CA ALA A 21 19.71 3.52 0.70
C ALA A 21 21.25 3.55 0.69
N CYS A 22 21.89 2.89 1.65
CA CYS A 22 23.35 2.82 1.75
C CYS A 22 24.00 1.96 0.67
N MET A 23 23.29 0.93 0.18
CA MET A 23 23.75 0.08 -0.91
C MET A 23 23.57 0.79 -2.25
N ASP A 24 22.42 1.43 -2.46
CA ASP A 24 22.09 2.20 -3.66
C ASP A 24 23.06 3.39 -3.87
N ALA A 25 23.40 4.10 -2.79
CA ALA A 25 24.39 5.19 -2.85
C ALA A 25 25.84 4.71 -3.10
N CYS A 26 26.12 3.41 -3.07
CA CYS A 26 27.49 2.89 -3.11
C CYS A 26 28.04 2.83 -4.55
N PRO A 27 29.06 3.62 -4.92
CA PRO A 27 29.56 3.67 -6.31
C PRO A 27 30.33 2.42 -6.76
N VAL A 28 30.47 1.42 -5.89
CA VAL A 28 31.18 0.15 -6.16
C VAL A 28 30.36 -1.07 -5.72
N ASP A 29 29.05 -0.89 -5.51
CA ASP A 29 28.08 -1.97 -5.30
C ASP A 29 28.42 -2.90 -4.11
N ILE A 30 28.72 -2.33 -2.94
CA ILE A 30 28.98 -3.13 -1.73
C ILE A 30 27.67 -3.65 -1.15
N GLU A 31 27.45 -4.96 -1.24
CA GLU A 31 26.27 -5.65 -0.73
C GLU A 31 26.33 -5.97 0.78
N HIS A 32 26.33 -4.94 1.62
CA HIS A 32 26.55 -5.10 3.07
C HIS A 32 25.28 -5.40 3.88
N LEU A 33 24.07 -5.15 3.37
CA LEU A 33 22.83 -5.45 4.10
C LEU A 33 22.67 -6.94 4.39
N THR A 34 23.02 -7.82 3.45
CA THR A 34 23.01 -9.28 3.70
C THR A 34 23.93 -9.68 4.85
N SER A 35 25.05 -8.97 5.02
CA SER A 35 25.96 -9.17 6.14
C SER A 35 25.37 -8.62 7.44
N PHE A 36 24.62 -7.52 7.38
CA PHE A 36 23.94 -6.94 8.54
C PHE A 36 22.84 -7.86 9.06
N THR A 37 22.00 -8.38 8.18
CA THR A 37 20.99 -9.39 8.55
C THR A 37 21.62 -10.63 9.18
N ARG A 38 22.78 -11.08 8.68
CA ARG A 38 23.52 -12.21 9.31
C ARG A 38 24.08 -11.87 10.69
N MET A 39 24.52 -10.64 10.90
CA MET A 39 24.95 -10.17 12.23
C MET A 39 23.77 -10.08 13.19
N ASN A 40 22.62 -9.59 12.71
CA ASN A 40 21.36 -9.58 13.46
C ASN A 40 20.95 -10.98 13.91
N ARG A 41 21.03 -11.99 13.02
CA ARG A 41 20.80 -13.40 13.39
C ARG A 41 21.66 -13.83 14.57
N GLN A 42 22.94 -13.46 14.55
CA GLN A 42 23.85 -13.80 15.64
C GLN A 42 23.45 -13.12 16.97
N LEU A 43 22.94 -11.88 16.92
CA LEU A 43 22.45 -11.17 18.11
C LEU A 43 21.19 -11.84 18.65
N VAL A 44 20.24 -12.18 17.77
CA VAL A 44 19.02 -12.92 18.10
C VAL A 44 19.34 -14.27 18.75
N ASP A 45 20.24 -15.07 18.16
CA ASP A 45 20.69 -16.37 18.70
C ASP A 45 21.29 -16.26 20.12
N GLN A 46 21.85 -15.09 20.47
CA GLN A 46 22.43 -14.82 21.79
C GLN A 46 21.40 -14.25 22.78
N GLY A 47 20.20 -13.90 22.32
CA GLY A 47 19.17 -13.22 23.10
C GLY A 47 19.43 -11.72 23.29
N ASP A 48 20.37 -11.14 22.52
CA ASP A 48 20.72 -9.72 22.55
C ASP A 48 19.80 -8.95 21.58
N VAL A 49 18.52 -8.84 21.94
CA VAL A 49 17.45 -8.22 21.13
C VAL A 49 16.61 -7.31 22.02
N ASP A 50 16.14 -6.19 21.48
CA ASP A 50 15.16 -5.33 22.13
C ASP A 50 13.93 -6.11 22.64
N GLY A 51 13.44 -5.74 23.83
CA GLY A 51 12.34 -6.44 24.50
C GLY A 51 11.01 -6.38 23.73
N ASN A 52 10.71 -5.27 23.06
CA ASN A 52 9.49 -5.15 22.26
C ASN A 52 9.56 -6.06 21.02
N VAL A 53 10.75 -6.21 20.43
CA VAL A 53 10.96 -7.12 19.30
C VAL A 53 10.80 -8.58 19.76
N GLN A 54 11.27 -8.93 20.95
CA GLN A 54 11.02 -10.25 21.54
C GLN A 54 9.52 -10.53 21.73
N ASP A 55 8.76 -9.56 22.24
CA ASP A 55 7.30 -9.68 22.37
C ASP A 55 6.62 -9.90 21.00
N VAL A 56 7.12 -9.25 19.94
CA VAL A 56 6.62 -9.47 18.57
C VAL A 56 6.94 -10.87 18.06
N PHE A 57 8.14 -11.41 18.32
CA PHE A 57 8.44 -12.81 17.98
C PHE A 57 7.49 -13.77 18.67
N GLU A 58 7.18 -13.55 19.96
CA GLU A 58 6.21 -14.35 20.69
C GLU A 58 4.80 -14.24 20.10
N ASN A 59 4.39 -13.04 19.68
CA ASN A 59 3.10 -12.82 19.02
C ASN A 59 3.01 -13.58 17.69
N VAL A 60 4.01 -13.44 16.83
CA VAL A 60 4.05 -14.11 15.52
C VAL A 60 4.07 -15.63 15.71
N ALA A 61 4.94 -16.17 16.57
CA ALA A 61 5.01 -17.62 16.80
C ALA A 61 3.72 -18.23 17.39
N ARG A 62 2.91 -17.44 18.10
CA ARG A 62 1.70 -17.95 18.79
C ARG A 62 0.42 -17.68 18.04
N GLN A 63 0.36 -16.59 17.30
CA GLN A 63 -0.86 -16.09 16.66
C GLN A 63 -0.71 -15.92 15.15
N GLY A 64 0.50 -16.04 14.59
CA GLY A 64 0.74 -15.81 13.17
C GLY A 64 0.67 -14.34 12.75
N ASN A 65 0.60 -13.39 13.69
CA ASN A 65 0.57 -11.95 13.41
C ASN A 65 1.35 -11.15 14.46
N THR A 66 1.83 -9.99 14.05
CA THR A 66 2.67 -9.06 14.83
C THR A 66 1.92 -8.36 15.97
N PHE A 67 0.59 -8.33 15.92
CA PHE A 67 -0.27 -7.67 16.92
C PHE A 67 -0.65 -8.56 18.10
N GLY A 68 -0.36 -9.87 18.04
CA GLY A 68 -0.75 -10.84 19.07
C GLY A 68 -2.26 -11.06 19.17
N GLN A 69 -3.02 -10.67 18.14
CA GLN A 69 -4.47 -10.77 18.09
C GLN A 69 -4.92 -12.14 17.55
N SER A 70 -6.21 -12.46 17.70
CA SER A 70 -6.75 -13.73 17.23
C SER A 70 -6.80 -13.76 15.70
N GLN A 71 -6.41 -14.89 15.10
CA GLN A 71 -6.53 -15.10 13.65
C GLN A 71 -7.96 -15.01 13.12
N ARG A 72 -8.96 -15.31 13.97
CA ARG A 72 -10.37 -15.16 13.58
C ARG A 72 -10.78 -13.71 13.37
N ASP A 73 -10.05 -12.79 13.99
CA ASP A 73 -10.36 -11.36 13.96
C ASP A 73 -9.74 -10.72 12.70
N ARG A 74 -8.94 -11.47 11.95
CA ARG A 74 -8.15 -10.99 10.80
C ARG A 74 -8.99 -10.45 9.65
N GLY A 75 -10.17 -11.04 9.46
CA GLY A 75 -11.14 -10.62 8.45
C GLY A 75 -12.11 -9.52 8.91
N GLU A 76 -12.11 -9.11 10.19
CA GLU A 76 -13.12 -8.16 10.72
C GLU A 76 -13.15 -6.80 10.00
N TRP A 77 -12.08 -6.44 9.29
CA TRP A 77 -12.06 -5.22 8.50
C TRP A 77 -13.11 -5.23 7.38
N THR A 78 -13.51 -6.41 6.88
CA THR A 78 -14.50 -6.57 5.80
C THR A 78 -15.94 -6.30 6.29
N ASP A 79 -16.22 -6.41 7.59
CA ASP A 79 -17.56 -6.21 8.18
C ASP A 79 -18.18 -4.83 7.89
N ALA A 80 -17.34 -3.84 7.57
CA ALA A 80 -17.77 -2.48 7.24
C ALA A 80 -18.04 -2.24 5.75
N LEU A 81 -17.81 -3.24 4.89
CA LEU A 81 -18.10 -3.18 3.47
C LEU A 81 -19.58 -3.50 3.22
N GLU A 82 -20.11 -2.99 2.11
CA GLU A 82 -21.49 -3.22 1.69
C GLU A 82 -21.64 -4.49 0.82
N PHE A 83 -20.53 -5.17 0.55
CA PHE A 83 -20.40 -6.38 -0.26
C PHE A 83 -19.53 -7.40 0.47
N GLU A 84 -19.62 -8.66 0.04
CA GLU A 84 -18.86 -9.78 0.61
C GLU A 84 -17.52 -9.93 -0.11
N VAL A 85 -16.42 -9.98 0.64
CA VAL A 85 -15.10 -10.31 0.08
C VAL A 85 -14.98 -11.83 -0.03
N ALA A 86 -14.59 -12.34 -1.19
CA ALA A 86 -14.53 -13.79 -1.42
C ALA A 86 -13.49 -14.45 -0.51
N ASP A 87 -13.82 -15.64 -0.02
CA ASP A 87 -12.89 -16.54 0.64
C ASP A 87 -12.18 -17.39 -0.42
N ALA A 88 -10.90 -17.09 -0.66
CA ALA A 88 -10.10 -17.75 -1.70
C ALA A 88 -9.81 -19.23 -1.37
N ARG A 89 -10.05 -19.66 -0.12
CA ARG A 89 -9.94 -21.06 0.29
C ARG A 89 -11.14 -21.89 -0.18
N GLU A 90 -12.24 -21.23 -0.49
CA GLU A 90 -13.49 -21.88 -0.92
C GLU A 90 -13.82 -21.63 -2.39
N THR A 91 -13.21 -20.61 -3.00
CA THR A 91 -13.57 -20.10 -4.34
C THR A 91 -12.33 -19.87 -5.19
N GLU A 92 -12.40 -20.24 -6.47
CA GLU A 92 -11.39 -19.90 -7.48
C GLU A 92 -11.44 -18.40 -7.78
N VAL A 93 -10.28 -17.74 -7.80
CA VAL A 93 -10.15 -16.29 -8.00
C VAL A 93 -9.06 -15.97 -9.02
N GLU A 94 -9.10 -14.82 -9.69
CA GLU A 94 -7.98 -14.34 -10.50
C GLU A 94 -6.82 -13.95 -9.58
N TYR A 95 -7.13 -13.14 -8.56
CA TYR A 95 -6.15 -12.63 -7.60
C TYR A 95 -6.37 -13.15 -6.19
N LEU A 96 -5.39 -13.88 -5.67
CA LEU A 96 -5.26 -14.12 -4.24
C LEU A 96 -4.65 -12.87 -3.59
N TRP A 97 -5.46 -12.12 -2.87
CA TRP A 97 -5.02 -10.90 -2.21
C TRP A 97 -4.49 -11.19 -0.81
N TYR A 98 -3.18 -11.05 -0.65
CA TYR A 98 -2.51 -10.99 0.65
C TYR A 98 -2.71 -9.61 1.29
N VAL A 99 -3.51 -9.58 2.36
CA VAL A 99 -3.95 -8.34 3.00
C VAL A 99 -2.83 -7.72 3.85
N GLY A 100 -2.12 -8.55 4.61
CA GLY A 100 -1.07 -8.17 5.56
C GLY A 100 -1.61 -7.77 6.94
N ASP A 101 -0.73 -7.79 7.94
CA ASP A 101 -1.12 -7.58 9.35
C ASP A 101 -1.69 -6.18 9.61
N TYR A 102 -1.03 -5.14 9.08
CA TYR A 102 -1.45 -3.76 9.33
C TYR A 102 -2.84 -3.46 8.78
N PRO A 103 -3.13 -3.75 7.49
CA PRO A 103 -4.48 -3.54 6.97
C PRO A 103 -5.55 -4.43 7.64
N SER A 104 -5.20 -5.56 8.23
CA SER A 104 -6.13 -6.41 8.97
C SER A 104 -6.41 -5.93 10.41
N TYR A 105 -5.39 -5.48 11.15
CA TYR A 105 -5.48 -5.27 12.60
C TYR A 105 -5.34 -3.81 13.05
N ASP A 106 -4.63 -2.96 12.30
CA ASP A 106 -4.47 -1.55 12.65
C ASP A 106 -5.65 -0.70 12.17
N ASP A 107 -6.26 0.08 13.07
CA ASP A 107 -7.47 0.84 12.79
C ASP A 107 -7.32 1.89 11.68
N ARG A 108 -6.12 2.46 11.49
CA ARG A 108 -5.85 3.41 10.41
C ARG A 108 -5.70 2.68 9.08
N ASN A 109 -4.99 1.56 9.06
CA ASN A 109 -4.71 0.78 7.85
C ASN A 109 -5.88 -0.09 7.40
N ARG A 110 -6.84 -0.42 8.28
CA ARG A 110 -8.14 -1.00 7.89
C ARG A 110 -8.89 -0.15 6.87
N ARG A 111 -8.67 1.16 6.86
CA ARG A 111 -9.23 2.06 5.84
C ARG A 111 -8.62 1.79 4.47
N VAL A 112 -7.29 1.57 4.41
CA VAL A 112 -6.57 1.24 3.17
C VAL A 112 -7.08 -0.06 2.57
N ALA A 113 -7.23 -1.13 3.38
CA ALA A 113 -7.84 -2.38 2.90
C ALA A 113 -9.25 -2.16 2.35
N ARG A 114 -10.11 -1.43 3.08
CA ARG A 114 -11.47 -1.14 2.61
C ARG A 114 -11.49 -0.34 1.31
N SER A 115 -10.60 0.62 1.16
CA SER A 115 -10.48 1.41 -0.07
C SER A 115 -10.06 0.54 -1.24
N LEU A 116 -9.04 -0.31 -1.07
CA LEU A 116 -8.60 -1.23 -2.12
C LEU A 116 -9.70 -2.24 -2.50
N ALA A 117 -10.41 -2.81 -1.52
CA ALA A 117 -11.56 -3.68 -1.77
C ALA A 117 -12.65 -3.00 -2.59
N ARG A 118 -12.95 -1.72 -2.33
CA ARG A 118 -13.93 -0.93 -3.10
C ARG A 118 -13.46 -0.69 -4.54
N LEU A 119 -12.17 -0.46 -4.75
CA LEU A 119 -11.62 -0.31 -6.10
C LEU A 119 -11.74 -1.61 -6.89
N PHE A 120 -11.38 -2.75 -6.29
CA PHE A 120 -11.53 -4.06 -6.92
C PHE A 120 -13.00 -4.42 -7.18
N GLU A 121 -13.90 -4.17 -6.23
CA GLU A 121 -15.34 -4.38 -6.40
C GLU A 121 -15.88 -3.53 -7.56
N ARG A 122 -15.53 -2.22 -7.59
CA ARG A 122 -15.99 -1.33 -8.67
C ARG A 122 -15.46 -1.76 -10.04
N ALA A 123 -14.23 -2.23 -10.08
CA ALA A 123 -13.62 -2.70 -11.31
C ALA A 123 -14.13 -4.08 -11.73
N ASP A 124 -14.92 -4.80 -10.93
CA ASP A 124 -15.37 -6.19 -11.19
C ASP A 124 -14.17 -7.16 -11.29
N VAL A 125 -13.22 -7.04 -10.36
CA VAL A 125 -12.05 -7.94 -10.26
C VAL A 125 -12.44 -9.21 -9.51
N GLU A 126 -12.03 -10.37 -10.01
CA GLU A 126 -12.24 -11.65 -9.32
C GLU A 126 -11.13 -11.87 -8.28
N TYR A 127 -11.28 -11.31 -7.07
CA TYR A 127 -10.29 -11.44 -5.99
C TYR A 127 -10.86 -12.14 -4.75
N GLY A 128 -9.97 -12.71 -3.92
CA GLY A 128 -10.32 -13.25 -2.61
C GLY A 128 -9.15 -13.21 -1.63
N ILE A 129 -9.44 -13.41 -0.35
CA ILE A 129 -8.45 -13.38 0.74
C ILE A 129 -8.43 -14.70 1.51
N LEU A 130 -7.39 -14.92 2.34
CA LEU A 130 -7.22 -16.13 3.14
C LEU A 130 -7.92 -16.11 4.52
N TYR A 131 -8.47 -14.96 4.92
CA TYR A 131 -9.10 -14.78 6.24
C TYR A 131 -8.21 -15.28 7.40
N GLU A 132 -8.66 -16.23 8.21
CA GLU A 132 -7.91 -16.71 9.39
C GLU A 132 -6.69 -17.58 9.06
N ASP A 133 -6.54 -18.03 7.81
CA ASP A 133 -5.37 -18.79 7.36
C ASP A 133 -4.23 -17.88 6.89
N GLU A 134 -4.46 -16.56 6.76
CA GLU A 134 -3.36 -15.61 6.46
C GLU A 134 -2.46 -15.42 7.69
N VAL A 135 -1.18 -15.74 7.54
CA VAL A 135 -0.15 -15.45 8.53
C VAL A 135 0.81 -14.36 8.05
N TYR A 136 1.62 -13.83 8.96
CA TYR A 136 2.61 -12.79 8.68
C TYR A 136 3.60 -13.24 7.60
N ASP A 137 3.94 -12.37 6.64
CA ASP A 137 4.84 -12.64 5.51
C ASP A 137 6.30 -12.86 5.95
N GLY A 138 6.63 -12.43 7.17
CA GLY A 138 7.92 -12.67 7.78
C GLY A 138 9.00 -11.65 7.39
N ASN A 139 8.67 -10.58 6.64
CA ASN A 139 9.62 -9.56 6.23
C ASN A 139 10.50 -9.10 7.40
N ASP A 140 9.93 -8.39 8.38
CA ASP A 140 10.73 -7.71 9.39
C ASP A 140 11.41 -8.68 10.35
N VAL A 141 10.75 -9.80 10.72
CA VAL A 141 11.38 -10.84 11.57
C VAL A 141 12.67 -11.38 10.93
N ARG A 142 12.68 -11.54 9.59
CA ARG A 142 13.89 -11.93 8.87
C ARG A 142 14.99 -10.86 8.95
N ARG A 143 14.64 -9.57 8.86
CA ARG A 143 15.61 -8.46 8.88
C ARG A 143 16.20 -8.26 10.27
N VAL A 144 15.39 -8.38 11.33
CA VAL A 144 15.88 -8.33 12.71
C VAL A 144 16.63 -9.60 13.13
N GLY A 145 16.60 -10.65 12.31
CA GLY A 145 17.50 -11.80 12.40
C GLY A 145 16.86 -13.10 12.88
N GLU A 146 15.54 -13.15 13.03
CA GLU A 146 14.86 -14.37 13.45
C GLU A 146 14.50 -15.24 12.24
N GLU A 147 15.52 -15.91 11.69
CA GLU A 147 15.43 -16.68 10.44
C GLU A 147 14.54 -17.91 10.55
N PHE A 148 14.51 -18.58 11.70
CA PHE A 148 13.70 -19.79 11.83
C PHE A 148 12.22 -19.46 11.83
N LEU A 149 11.81 -18.41 12.55
CA LEU A 149 10.44 -17.92 12.49
C LEU A 149 10.06 -17.45 11.08
N PHE A 150 10.96 -16.78 10.36
CA PHE A 150 10.71 -16.43 8.96
C PHE A 150 10.39 -17.67 8.11
N VAL A 151 11.19 -18.73 8.23
CA VAL A 151 10.97 -19.98 7.47
C VAL A 151 9.66 -20.66 7.87
N GLU A 152 9.34 -20.70 9.17
CA GLU A 152 8.08 -21.25 9.70
C GLU A 152 6.87 -20.52 9.11
N GLN A 153 6.85 -19.19 9.19
CA GLN A 153 5.77 -18.36 8.68
C GLN A 153 5.65 -18.46 7.15
N ALA A 154 6.78 -18.42 6.45
CA ALA A 154 6.81 -18.56 5.00
C ALA A 154 6.21 -19.91 4.57
N GLY A 155 6.62 -21.01 5.21
CA GLY A 155 6.12 -22.34 4.85
C GLY A 155 4.62 -22.49 5.12
N GLN A 156 4.13 -22.00 6.26
CA GLN A 156 2.69 -22.01 6.58
C GLN A 156 1.88 -21.23 5.54
N LEU A 157 2.34 -20.06 5.14
CA LEU A 157 1.64 -19.24 4.16
C LEU A 157 1.64 -19.89 2.76
N VAL A 158 2.75 -20.53 2.38
CA VAL A 158 2.86 -21.27 1.11
C VAL A 158 1.93 -22.50 1.08
N ASP A 159 1.76 -23.20 2.21
CA ASP A 159 0.76 -24.26 2.32
C ASP A 159 -0.65 -23.70 2.07
N SER A 160 -1.00 -22.58 2.71
CA SER A 160 -2.29 -21.92 2.51
C SER A 160 -2.52 -21.49 1.05
N PHE A 161 -1.48 -21.02 0.36
CA PHE A 161 -1.57 -20.72 -1.07
C PHE A 161 -1.79 -21.99 -1.89
N THR A 162 -1.11 -23.09 -1.57
CA THR A 162 -1.23 -24.36 -2.30
C THR A 162 -2.64 -24.96 -2.22
N ASP A 163 -3.37 -24.65 -1.14
CA ASP A 163 -4.78 -25.06 -0.95
C ASP A 163 -5.79 -24.20 -1.72
N CYS A 164 -5.36 -23.07 -2.30
CA CYS A 164 -6.19 -22.14 -3.06
C CYS A 164 -6.04 -22.32 -4.59
N ALA A 165 -7.06 -21.90 -5.35
CA ALA A 165 -7.01 -21.85 -6.81
C ALA A 165 -6.99 -20.39 -7.29
N PHE A 166 -5.83 -19.93 -7.79
CA PHE A 166 -5.65 -18.56 -8.25
C PHE A 166 -4.67 -18.43 -9.43
N GLU A 167 -4.67 -17.28 -10.11
CA GLU A 167 -3.75 -16.99 -11.21
C GLU A 167 -2.52 -16.18 -10.77
N ALA A 168 -2.71 -15.22 -9.86
CA ALA A 168 -1.65 -14.39 -9.30
C ALA A 168 -1.92 -13.96 -7.85
N ILE A 169 -0.86 -13.53 -7.16
CA ILE A 169 -0.92 -12.97 -5.81
C ILE A 169 -0.84 -11.45 -5.91
N VAL A 170 -1.68 -10.75 -5.16
CA VAL A 170 -1.61 -9.29 -5.00
C VAL A 170 -1.32 -8.95 -3.56
N CYS A 171 -0.39 -8.03 -3.33
CA CYS A 171 0.04 -7.59 -2.01
C CYS A 171 -0.39 -6.14 -1.75
N THR A 172 -0.98 -5.89 -0.57
CA THR A 172 -1.24 -4.51 -0.10
C THR A 172 0.04 -3.75 0.24
N ASP A 173 1.05 -4.46 0.77
CA ASP A 173 2.26 -3.84 1.30
C ASP A 173 3.49 -4.16 0.44
N PRO A 174 4.36 -3.17 0.15
CA PRO A 174 5.58 -3.42 -0.63
C PRO A 174 6.56 -4.42 -0.01
N HIS A 175 6.56 -4.59 1.31
CA HIS A 175 7.43 -5.54 2.01
C HIS A 175 6.99 -6.98 1.75
N SER A 176 5.68 -7.25 1.80
CA SER A 176 5.17 -8.58 1.45
C SER A 176 5.35 -8.86 -0.04
N PHE A 177 5.14 -7.86 -0.91
CA PHE A 177 5.45 -7.97 -2.33
C PHE A 177 6.90 -8.39 -2.58
N ASN A 178 7.86 -7.67 -1.98
CA ASN A 178 9.28 -8.01 -2.07
C ASN A 178 9.56 -9.42 -1.54
N THR A 179 8.98 -9.76 -0.38
CA THR A 179 9.22 -11.02 0.30
C THR A 179 8.74 -12.21 -0.54
N PHE A 180 7.54 -12.13 -1.11
CA PHE A 180 7.03 -13.21 -1.96
C PHE A 180 7.73 -13.27 -3.32
N ALA A 181 8.01 -12.11 -3.94
CA ALA A 181 8.60 -12.07 -5.27
C ALA A 181 10.08 -12.49 -5.28
N ASN A 182 10.84 -12.08 -4.25
CA ASN A 182 12.30 -12.20 -4.26
C ASN A 182 12.85 -13.16 -3.21
N GLU A 183 12.16 -13.37 -2.09
CA GLU A 183 12.74 -14.06 -0.93
C GLU A 183 12.19 -15.46 -0.68
N TYR A 184 10.89 -15.66 -0.83
CA TYR A 184 10.28 -17.00 -0.78
C TYR A 184 10.92 -17.95 -1.80
N PRO A 185 11.25 -17.55 -3.05
CA PRO A 185 11.97 -18.40 -3.99
C PRO A 185 13.38 -18.83 -3.54
N GLU A 186 14.00 -18.13 -2.59
CA GLU A 186 15.33 -18.47 -2.06
C GLU A 186 15.28 -19.52 -0.95
N VAL A 187 14.11 -19.78 -0.37
CA VAL A 187 13.94 -20.72 0.74
C VAL A 187 13.89 -22.15 0.21
N ASP A 188 14.82 -22.99 0.67
CA ASP A 188 14.79 -24.43 0.41
C ASP A 188 13.86 -25.12 1.41
N PHE A 189 12.55 -25.02 1.19
CA PHE A 189 11.54 -25.61 2.08
C PHE A 189 11.71 -27.12 2.27
N ALA A 190 12.30 -27.83 1.31
CA ALA A 190 12.56 -29.26 1.41
C ALA A 190 13.54 -29.61 2.54
N ASP A 191 14.46 -28.71 2.91
CA ASP A 191 15.37 -28.90 4.06
C ASP A 191 14.61 -28.90 5.41
N PHE A 192 13.38 -28.38 5.43
CA PHE A 192 12.56 -28.17 6.62
C PHE A 192 11.28 -29.02 6.65
N ALA A 193 10.83 -29.53 5.51
CA ALA A 193 9.56 -30.26 5.37
C ALA A 193 9.46 -31.56 6.19
N ASP A 194 10.60 -32.20 6.51
CA ASP A 194 10.65 -33.41 7.35
C ASP A 194 10.74 -33.10 8.85
N ASP A 195 10.87 -31.82 9.24
CA ASP A 195 10.93 -31.43 10.66
C ASP A 195 9.52 -31.22 11.21
N PRO A 196 9.03 -32.08 12.13
CA PRO A 196 7.69 -31.93 12.71
C PRO A 196 7.53 -30.64 13.54
N MET A 197 8.60 -29.89 13.79
CA MET A 197 8.56 -28.62 14.53
C MET A 197 8.21 -27.41 13.68
N THR A 198 8.29 -27.48 12.35
CA THR A 198 8.10 -26.32 11.45
C THR A 198 6.63 -26.04 11.15
N GLY A 199 5.74 -27.01 11.35
CA GLY A 199 4.29 -26.80 11.23
C GLY A 199 3.77 -26.60 9.81
N PHE A 200 4.58 -26.83 8.77
CA PHE A 200 4.19 -26.80 7.36
C PHE A 200 4.67 -28.07 6.62
N GLU A 201 4.02 -28.39 5.50
CA GLU A 201 4.29 -29.58 4.68
C GLU A 201 4.89 -29.24 3.30
N THR A 202 4.86 -27.96 2.89
CA THR A 202 5.42 -27.54 1.60
C THR A 202 6.89 -27.92 1.45
N THR A 203 7.25 -28.25 0.22
CA THR A 203 8.64 -28.55 -0.18
C THR A 203 9.18 -27.53 -1.18
N GLY A 204 8.41 -26.50 -1.52
CA GLY A 204 8.84 -25.47 -2.46
C GLY A 204 7.80 -24.39 -2.73
N TRP A 205 8.28 -23.23 -3.18
CA TRP A 205 7.47 -22.17 -3.78
C TRP A 205 7.14 -22.52 -5.24
N ASP A 206 5.86 -22.40 -5.62
CA ASP A 206 5.38 -22.76 -6.96
C ASP A 206 5.73 -21.72 -8.05
N GLY A 207 6.11 -20.50 -7.63
CA GLY A 207 6.49 -19.43 -8.54
C GLY A 207 5.31 -18.63 -9.09
N ALA A 208 4.17 -18.59 -8.39
CA ALA A 208 3.05 -17.75 -8.79
C ALA A 208 3.47 -16.28 -9.04
N PRO A 209 2.93 -15.61 -10.07
CA PRO A 209 3.15 -14.18 -10.25
C PRO A 209 2.71 -13.39 -9.02
N VAL A 210 3.54 -12.46 -8.56
CA VAL A 210 3.25 -11.59 -7.42
C VAL A 210 3.26 -10.15 -7.90
N PHE A 211 2.25 -9.39 -7.50
CA PHE A 211 2.12 -7.97 -7.81
C PHE A 211 1.94 -7.15 -6.53
N HIS A 212 2.49 -5.93 -6.51
CA HIS A 212 1.98 -4.91 -5.63
C HIS A 212 0.67 -4.35 -6.19
N TRP A 213 -0.29 -4.04 -5.31
CA TRP A 213 -1.63 -3.62 -5.73
C TRP A 213 -1.63 -2.40 -6.66
N THR A 214 -0.65 -1.49 -6.54
CA THR A 214 -0.58 -0.30 -7.40
C THR A 214 -0.40 -0.66 -8.87
N GLY A 215 0.36 -1.71 -9.18
CA GLY A 215 0.52 -2.16 -10.58
C GLY A 215 -0.78 -2.73 -11.14
N VAL A 216 -1.50 -3.53 -10.35
CA VAL A 216 -2.80 -4.07 -10.74
C VAL A 216 -3.80 -2.94 -10.98
N VAL A 217 -3.90 -1.98 -10.05
CA VAL A 217 -4.84 -0.87 -10.17
C VAL A 217 -4.47 0.09 -11.29
N GLU A 218 -3.19 0.26 -11.61
CA GLU A 218 -2.74 1.02 -12.78
C GLU A 218 -3.31 0.42 -14.07
N ASP A 219 -3.24 -0.91 -14.23
CA ASP A 219 -3.85 -1.61 -15.36
C ASP A 219 -5.38 -1.38 -15.41
N LEU A 220 -6.07 -1.47 -14.25
CA LEU A 220 -7.52 -1.22 -14.17
C LEU A 220 -7.89 0.22 -14.57
N VAL A 221 -7.07 1.22 -14.21
CA VAL A 221 -7.24 2.60 -14.63
C VAL A 221 -7.03 2.73 -16.14
N ALA A 222 -5.96 2.13 -16.68
CA ALA A 222 -5.65 2.16 -18.11
C ALA A 222 -6.75 1.49 -18.96
N GLU A 223 -7.40 0.46 -18.42
CA GLU A 223 -8.56 -0.22 -19.01
C GLU A 223 -9.87 0.58 -18.88
N GLY A 224 -9.88 1.68 -18.13
CA GLY A 224 -11.05 2.52 -17.88
C GLY A 224 -12.08 1.89 -16.93
N ARG A 225 -11.70 0.87 -16.15
CA ARG A 225 -12.60 0.13 -15.26
C ARG A 225 -13.02 0.92 -14.01
N LEU A 226 -12.25 1.94 -13.64
CA LEU A 226 -12.57 2.81 -12.49
C LEU A 226 -13.34 4.08 -12.88
N GLY A 227 -13.34 4.44 -14.18
CA GLY A 227 -14.04 5.62 -14.69
C GLY A 227 -13.42 6.93 -14.20
N LEU A 228 -12.10 7.02 -14.24
CA LEU A 228 -11.34 8.24 -13.93
C LEU A 228 -10.95 8.96 -15.22
N ASP A 229 -11.30 10.24 -15.31
CA ASP A 229 -11.00 11.15 -16.41
C ASP A 229 -9.77 12.04 -16.12
N GLY A 230 -9.32 12.10 -14.86
CA GLY A 230 -8.15 12.87 -14.43
C GLY A 230 -8.46 14.33 -14.14
N ASP A 231 -9.68 14.63 -13.72
CA ASP A 231 -10.15 15.97 -13.34
C ASP A 231 -11.10 15.97 -12.12
N GLU A 232 -11.15 14.86 -11.39
CA GLU A 232 -12.05 14.66 -10.25
C GLU A 232 -11.60 15.40 -8.99
N LEU A 233 -10.28 15.48 -8.76
CA LEU A 233 -9.66 16.15 -7.63
C LEU A 233 -8.76 17.30 -8.10
N ASP A 234 -8.69 18.37 -7.32
CA ASP A 234 -7.87 19.56 -7.59
C ASP A 234 -6.80 19.82 -6.52
N ASP A 235 -6.55 18.83 -5.65
CA ASP A 235 -5.54 18.91 -4.58
C ASP A 235 -4.10 18.89 -5.12
N THR A 236 -3.22 19.63 -4.45
CA THR A 236 -1.77 19.52 -4.66
C THR A 236 -1.20 18.50 -3.68
N VAL A 237 -0.57 17.44 -4.18
CA VAL A 237 -0.10 16.32 -3.36
C VAL A 237 1.40 16.10 -3.53
N THR A 238 2.04 15.54 -2.51
CA THR A 238 3.39 14.98 -2.62
C THR A 238 3.38 13.50 -2.32
N TYR A 239 4.35 12.74 -2.83
CA TYR A 239 4.39 11.29 -2.70
C TYR A 239 5.67 10.84 -2.00
N HIS A 240 5.53 9.90 -1.07
CA HIS A 240 6.66 9.19 -0.49
C HIS A 240 6.87 7.84 -1.17
N ASP A 241 8.03 7.67 -1.79
CA ASP A 241 8.48 6.38 -2.33
C ASP A 241 8.87 5.42 -1.19
N PRO A 242 8.10 4.34 -0.95
CA PRO A 242 8.45 3.35 0.05
C PRO A 242 9.64 2.52 -0.44
N CYS A 243 10.59 2.23 0.46
CA CYS A 243 11.86 1.61 0.07
C CYS A 243 11.69 0.25 -0.60
N HIS A 244 10.76 -0.58 -0.14
CA HIS A 244 10.54 -1.92 -0.70
C HIS A 244 9.85 -1.89 -2.07
N LEU A 245 9.12 -0.83 -2.44
CA LEU A 245 8.58 -0.70 -3.80
C LEU A 245 9.63 -0.11 -4.74
N GLY A 246 10.29 0.96 -4.29
CA GLY A 246 11.34 1.66 -5.04
C GLY A 246 12.65 0.90 -5.06
N ARG A 247 13.53 1.12 -4.07
CA ARG A 247 14.92 0.62 -4.11
C ARG A 247 15.07 -0.91 -4.17
N TYR A 248 14.09 -1.67 -3.71
CA TYR A 248 14.13 -3.14 -3.79
C TYR A 248 13.57 -3.69 -5.11
N ASN A 249 12.59 -3.03 -5.72
CA ASN A 249 11.83 -3.59 -6.85
C ASN A 249 11.77 -2.67 -8.09
N ASP A 250 12.49 -1.54 -8.05
CA ASP A 250 12.58 -0.54 -9.12
C ASP A 250 11.21 0.02 -9.59
N GLU A 251 10.19 -0.05 -8.74
CA GLU A 251 8.85 0.46 -9.04
C GLU A 251 8.64 1.85 -8.42
N TYR A 252 8.44 2.84 -9.29
CA TYR A 252 8.27 4.24 -8.93
C TYR A 252 7.10 4.90 -9.68
N GLU A 253 6.64 4.36 -10.81
CA GLU A 253 5.71 5.07 -11.68
C GLU A 253 4.26 4.73 -11.38
N ALA A 254 3.92 3.47 -11.11
CA ALA A 254 2.52 3.06 -10.91
C ALA A 254 1.80 3.92 -9.85
N PRO A 255 2.37 4.19 -8.65
CA PRO A 255 1.73 5.09 -7.69
C PRO A 255 1.55 6.52 -8.21
N ARG A 256 2.49 7.03 -9.03
CA ARG A 256 2.44 8.38 -9.57
C ARG A 256 1.41 8.50 -10.69
N GLU A 257 1.31 7.51 -11.57
CA GLU A 257 0.29 7.48 -12.61
C GLU A 257 -1.10 7.38 -11.99
N LEU A 258 -1.27 6.57 -10.94
CA LEU A 258 -2.52 6.51 -10.16
C LEU A 258 -2.88 7.85 -9.53
N ILE A 259 -1.93 8.55 -8.91
CA ILE A 259 -2.16 9.90 -8.36
C ILE A 259 -2.61 10.85 -9.47
N ARG A 260 -1.94 10.88 -10.62
CA ARG A 260 -2.30 11.78 -11.73
C ARG A 260 -3.65 11.43 -12.33
N ALA A 261 -4.02 10.15 -12.35
CA ALA A 261 -5.33 9.70 -12.83
C ALA A 261 -6.50 10.23 -11.97
N THR A 262 -6.26 10.71 -10.75
CA THR A 262 -7.30 11.36 -9.93
C THR A 262 -7.51 12.84 -10.27
N GLY A 263 -6.63 13.45 -11.06
CA GLY A 263 -6.60 14.90 -11.31
C GLY A 263 -5.71 15.71 -10.37
N CYS A 264 -5.20 15.11 -9.28
CA CYS A 264 -4.27 15.78 -8.36
C CYS A 264 -3.00 16.30 -9.06
N GLU A 265 -2.51 17.46 -8.61
CA GLU A 265 -1.20 17.98 -9.00
C GLU A 265 -0.11 17.34 -8.13
N LEU A 266 0.67 16.42 -8.69
CA LEU A 266 1.81 15.81 -8.00
C LEU A 266 3.05 16.72 -8.01
N VAL A 267 3.49 17.16 -6.83
CA VAL A 267 4.73 17.91 -6.61
C VAL A 267 5.72 17.05 -5.82
N GLU A 268 6.85 16.74 -6.44
CA GLU A 268 7.90 15.90 -5.84
C GLU A 268 8.67 16.64 -4.73
N MET A 269 8.94 15.93 -3.63
CA MET A 269 9.95 16.35 -2.65
C MET A 269 11.36 16.32 -3.27
N PRO A 270 12.32 17.10 -2.73
CA PRO A 270 13.70 17.13 -3.24
C PRO A 270 14.38 15.76 -3.31
N ARG A 271 14.15 14.92 -2.28
CA ARG A 271 14.54 13.52 -2.27
C ARG A 271 13.35 12.65 -2.67
N SER A 272 13.30 12.18 -3.90
CA SER A 272 12.28 11.24 -4.37
C SER A 272 12.91 10.10 -5.15
N ARG A 273 12.12 9.08 -5.46
CA ARG A 273 12.55 7.85 -6.14
C ARG A 273 13.66 7.14 -5.35
N GLU A 274 14.74 6.74 -6.01
CA GLU A 274 15.90 6.10 -5.39
C GLU A 274 16.46 6.91 -4.20
N ASP A 275 16.44 8.25 -4.30
CA ASP A 275 16.93 9.19 -3.30
C ASP A 275 15.97 9.40 -2.10
N SER A 276 14.76 8.82 -2.12
CA SER A 276 13.72 9.01 -1.08
C SER A 276 14.27 8.80 0.33
N PHE A 277 13.77 9.54 1.33
CA PHE A 277 14.21 9.40 2.72
C PHE A 277 13.38 8.35 3.47
N CYS A 278 13.94 7.69 4.48
CA CYS A 278 13.28 6.59 5.18
C CYS A 278 12.12 7.05 6.08
N CYS A 279 11.04 6.25 6.15
CA CYS A 279 9.93 6.47 7.09
C CYS A 279 10.28 6.09 8.54
N GLY A 280 11.27 5.22 8.76
CA GLY A 280 11.66 4.74 10.10
C GLY A 280 11.15 3.35 10.49
N GLY A 281 10.28 2.72 9.69
CA GLY A 281 9.59 1.49 10.10
C GLY A 281 10.31 0.18 9.78
N GLY A 282 11.04 0.12 8.66
CA GLY A 282 11.65 -1.13 8.19
C GLY A 282 12.76 -1.65 9.10
N GLY A 283 13.10 -2.93 8.95
CA GLY A 283 14.17 -3.55 9.75
C GLY A 283 13.79 -3.69 11.23
N GLY A 284 12.49 -3.76 11.52
CA GLY A 284 11.95 -3.80 12.89
C GLY A 284 11.84 -2.44 13.58
N GLY A 285 12.16 -1.32 12.91
CA GLY A 285 12.07 0.02 13.50
C GLY A 285 10.67 0.42 13.96
N LEU A 286 9.65 -0.27 13.44
CA LEU A 286 8.25 -0.17 13.86
C LEU A 286 7.98 -0.67 15.28
N TRP A 287 8.85 -1.54 15.81
CA TRP A 287 8.72 -2.16 17.13
C TRP A 287 9.73 -1.61 18.14
N MET A 288 10.74 -0.89 17.67
CA MET A 288 11.84 -0.37 18.47
C MET A 288 11.63 1.12 18.79
N GLU A 289 12.14 1.55 19.93
CA GLU A 289 12.23 2.98 20.27
C GLU A 289 13.64 3.49 19.95
N PHE A 290 13.72 4.52 19.11
CA PHE A 290 14.99 5.18 18.80
C PHE A 290 15.10 6.50 19.57
N ASP A 291 16.26 6.75 20.18
CA ASP A 291 16.60 8.02 20.84
C ASP A 291 16.93 9.15 19.84
N GLU A 292 17.06 8.82 18.55
CA GLU A 292 17.38 9.77 17.48
C GLU A 292 16.27 10.83 17.30
N GLN A 293 16.69 12.10 17.24
CA GLN A 293 15.80 13.23 17.02
C GLN A 293 16.38 14.22 16.00
N PRO A 294 15.57 14.74 15.05
CA PRO A 294 14.18 14.35 14.78
C PRO A 294 14.07 12.90 14.28
N ARG A 295 12.91 12.27 14.48
CA ARG A 295 12.64 10.93 13.93
C ARG A 295 12.70 10.95 12.39
N PRO A 296 13.03 9.83 11.71
CA PRO A 296 13.04 9.79 10.25
C PRO A 296 11.72 10.24 9.60
N SER A 297 10.59 9.82 10.16
CA SER A 297 9.25 10.24 9.72
C SER A 297 9.03 11.74 9.88
N GLU A 298 9.46 12.33 11.00
CA GLU A 298 9.36 13.78 11.25
C GLU A 298 10.22 14.59 10.27
N GLU A 299 11.47 14.17 10.03
CA GLU A 299 12.34 14.84 9.06
C GLU A 299 11.78 14.76 7.64
N ARG A 300 11.17 13.64 7.27
CA ARG A 300 10.54 13.49 5.95
C ARG A 300 9.28 14.35 5.82
N LEU A 301 8.47 14.48 6.87
CA LEU A 301 7.31 15.39 6.88
C LEU A 301 7.76 16.86 6.88
N ARG A 302 8.83 17.20 7.58
CA ARG A 302 9.46 18.53 7.50
C ARG A 302 9.87 18.84 6.05
N GLU A 303 10.55 17.92 5.38
CA GLU A 303 10.92 18.08 3.96
C GLU A 303 9.69 18.30 3.07
N ALA A 304 8.61 17.55 3.30
CA ALA A 304 7.35 17.72 2.57
C ALA A 304 6.77 19.13 2.73
N VAL A 305 6.78 19.68 3.94
CA VAL A 305 6.20 21.02 4.24
C VAL A 305 7.13 22.16 3.82
N GLU A 306 8.42 22.05 4.10
CA GLU A 306 9.36 23.17 4.04
C GLU A 306 10.15 23.22 2.74
N ASP A 307 10.43 22.07 2.13
CA ASP A 307 11.40 21.96 1.03
C ASP A 307 10.76 21.59 -0.33
N THR A 308 9.49 21.13 -0.33
CA THR A 308 8.72 20.90 -1.56
C THR A 308 8.45 22.21 -2.29
N ALA A 309 8.41 22.15 -3.63
CA ALA A 309 8.23 23.31 -4.50
C ALA A 309 6.77 23.81 -4.53
N GLY A 310 6.22 24.25 -3.40
CA GLY A 310 4.86 24.77 -3.29
C GLY A 310 4.17 24.31 -2.01
N PRO A 311 2.99 24.89 -1.69
CA PRO A 311 2.12 24.31 -0.68
C PRO A 311 1.66 22.92 -1.13
N VAL A 312 1.60 21.98 -0.18
CA VAL A 312 1.10 20.63 -0.39
C VAL A 312 -0.09 20.43 0.54
N ASP A 313 -1.21 19.95 0.02
CA ASP A 313 -2.43 19.70 0.77
C ASP A 313 -2.36 18.32 1.46
N ARG A 314 -1.86 17.30 0.75
CA ARG A 314 -1.77 15.92 1.26
C ARG A 314 -0.41 15.26 0.98
N PHE A 315 0.03 14.45 1.94
CA PHE A 315 1.19 13.59 1.85
C PHE A 315 0.74 12.16 1.56
N VAL A 316 1.04 11.70 0.35
CA VAL A 316 0.54 10.44 -0.21
C VAL A 316 1.54 9.31 0.03
N VAL A 317 1.03 8.16 0.45
CA VAL A 317 1.79 6.92 0.71
C VAL A 317 1.18 5.73 -0.03
N ALA A 318 1.94 4.66 -0.21
CA ALA A 318 1.46 3.41 -0.81
C ALA A 318 1.98 2.18 -0.03
N CYS A 319 2.17 2.34 1.28
CA CYS A 319 2.70 1.30 2.15
C CYS A 319 2.08 1.45 3.55
N PRO A 320 1.30 0.46 4.03
CA PRO A 320 0.70 0.47 5.36
C PRO A 320 1.67 0.75 6.52
N MET A 321 2.90 0.23 6.44
CA MET A 321 3.94 0.53 7.43
C MET A 321 4.33 2.01 7.41
N CYS A 322 4.49 2.59 6.21
CA CYS A 322 4.78 4.02 6.06
C CYS A 322 3.63 4.87 6.60
N THR A 323 2.38 4.50 6.33
CA THR A 323 1.19 5.17 6.89
C THR A 323 1.29 5.26 8.41
N THR A 324 1.61 4.14 9.07
CA THR A 324 1.76 4.10 10.53
C THR A 324 2.87 5.05 11.01
N MET A 325 4.05 4.98 10.39
CA MET A 325 5.20 5.80 10.78
C MET A 325 5.00 7.30 10.54
N PHE A 326 4.34 7.68 9.46
CA PHE A 326 4.05 9.08 9.17
C PHE A 326 2.89 9.62 9.99
N GLU A 327 1.89 8.81 10.34
CA GLU A 327 0.83 9.23 11.28
C GLU A 327 1.39 9.46 12.68
N ASP A 328 2.35 8.65 13.13
CA ASP A 328 3.09 8.90 14.37
C ASP A 328 3.94 10.18 14.25
N GLY A 329 4.78 10.27 13.21
CA GLY A 329 5.64 11.44 12.97
C GLY A 329 4.86 12.75 12.80
N ARG A 330 3.65 12.69 12.23
CA ARG A 330 2.75 13.84 12.08
C ARG A 330 2.31 14.38 13.44
N LYS A 331 2.00 13.48 14.38
CA LYS A 331 1.59 13.83 15.75
C LYS A 331 2.77 14.31 16.60
N THR A 332 3.90 13.61 16.55
CA THR A 332 5.06 13.93 17.38
C THR A 332 5.84 15.15 16.87
N GLY A 333 5.91 15.33 15.55
CA GLY A 333 6.56 16.46 14.89
C GLY A 333 5.71 17.75 14.82
N GLY A 334 4.43 17.68 15.20
CA GLY A 334 3.54 18.84 15.20
C GLY A 334 3.06 19.27 13.81
N PHE A 335 2.90 18.31 12.88
CA PHE A 335 2.43 18.54 11.52
C PHE A 335 0.92 18.29 11.33
N GLU A 336 0.16 18.09 12.41
CA GLU A 336 -1.26 17.74 12.38
C GLU A 336 -2.15 18.74 11.62
N ASP A 337 -1.81 20.03 11.68
CA ASP A 337 -2.50 21.11 10.98
C ASP A 337 -1.87 21.44 9.61
N ALA A 338 -0.72 20.82 9.28
CA ALA A 338 0.08 21.16 8.11
C ALA A 338 -0.15 20.22 6.93
N LEU A 339 -0.29 18.91 7.18
CA LEU A 339 -0.44 17.89 6.14
C LEU A 339 -1.39 16.79 6.61
N GLU A 340 -2.21 16.29 5.71
CA GLU A 340 -2.94 15.03 5.86
C GLU A 340 -2.14 13.86 5.28
N ILE A 341 -2.10 12.71 5.97
CA ILE A 341 -1.50 11.48 5.43
C ILE A 341 -2.60 10.65 4.79
N VAL A 342 -2.47 10.36 3.50
CA VAL A 342 -3.47 9.62 2.72
C VAL A 342 -2.80 8.50 1.91
N ASP A 343 -3.39 7.32 1.86
CA ASP A 343 -2.91 6.27 0.96
C ASP A 343 -3.44 6.50 -0.48
N VAL A 344 -2.67 6.09 -1.50
CA VAL A 344 -3.11 6.16 -2.91
C VAL A 344 -4.48 5.50 -3.11
N ALA A 345 -4.79 4.40 -2.40
CA ALA A 345 -6.08 3.73 -2.51
C ALA A 345 -7.23 4.60 -1.99
N GLU A 346 -7.01 5.36 -0.90
CA GLU A 346 -7.99 6.30 -0.36
C GLU A 346 -8.23 7.46 -1.35
N LEU A 347 -7.16 8.00 -1.93
CA LEU A 347 -7.24 9.08 -2.92
C LEU A 347 -8.01 8.65 -4.18
N LEU A 348 -7.78 7.44 -4.67
CA LEU A 348 -8.50 6.89 -5.83
C LEU A 348 -10.00 6.69 -5.53
N VAL A 349 -10.36 6.22 -4.34
CA VAL A 349 -11.77 6.08 -3.94
C VAL A 349 -12.44 7.45 -3.88
N GLU A 350 -11.80 8.46 -3.31
CA GLU A 350 -12.31 9.84 -3.29
C GLU A 350 -12.58 10.37 -4.70
N ALA A 351 -11.62 10.18 -5.62
CA ALA A 351 -11.75 10.59 -7.01
C ALA A 351 -12.93 9.87 -7.71
N VAL A 352 -13.02 8.55 -7.57
CA VAL A 352 -14.12 7.75 -8.11
C VAL A 352 -15.49 8.22 -7.59
N GLU A 353 -15.61 8.50 -6.30
CA GLU A 353 -16.85 8.96 -5.68
C GLU A 353 -17.22 10.38 -6.15
N ALA A 354 -16.24 11.27 -6.33
CA ALA A 354 -16.43 12.61 -6.88
C ALA A 354 -16.92 12.57 -8.34
N GLY A 355 -16.31 11.74 -9.19
CA GLY A 355 -16.72 11.54 -10.59
C GLY A 355 -18.17 11.05 -10.71
N ALA A 356 -18.56 10.05 -9.91
CA ALA A 356 -19.93 9.51 -9.90
C ALA A 356 -20.98 10.55 -9.47
N GLY A 357 -20.61 11.48 -8.58
CA GLY A 357 -21.47 12.62 -8.21
C GLY A 357 -21.74 13.59 -9.36
N THR A 358 -20.77 13.72 -10.27
CA THR A 358 -20.83 14.66 -11.41
C THR A 358 -21.68 14.11 -12.55
N GLU A 359 -21.61 12.80 -12.84
CA GLU A 359 -22.45 12.11 -13.83
C GLU A 359 -23.96 12.17 -13.46
N GLY A 360 -24.28 12.14 -12.17
CA GLY A 360 -25.66 12.23 -11.67
C GLY A 360 -26.35 13.59 -11.87
N THR A 361 -25.60 14.66 -12.19
CA THR A 361 -26.15 16.02 -12.34
C THR A 361 -26.36 16.47 -13.78
N ASN A 362 -25.83 15.75 -14.77
CA ASN A 362 -25.98 16.08 -16.19
C ASN A 362 -27.14 15.35 -16.91
N ALA A 363 -27.89 14.50 -16.21
CA ALA A 363 -29.15 13.92 -16.70
C ALA A 363 -30.36 14.84 -16.43
N GLY A 364 -30.31 16.07 -16.94
CA GLY A 364 -31.32 17.10 -16.69
C GLY A 364 -31.42 18.15 -17.78
N GLY A 365 -31.43 17.74 -19.06
CA GLY A 365 -31.79 18.64 -20.15
C GLY A 365 -33.25 19.07 -20.03
N PRO A 366 -33.58 20.38 -20.07
CA PRO A 366 -34.96 20.83 -20.00
C PRO A 366 -35.64 20.59 -21.34
N ASP A 367 -36.45 19.53 -21.42
CA ASP A 367 -37.46 19.41 -22.47
C ASP A 367 -38.68 20.24 -22.03
N ALA A 368 -38.66 21.52 -22.43
CA ALA A 368 -39.77 22.45 -22.25
C ALA A 368 -40.38 22.76 -23.61
N THR A 369 -41.28 21.89 -24.06
CA THR A 369 -42.35 22.25 -25.00
C THR A 369 -43.69 21.94 -24.36
N ASP A 370 -44.27 22.94 -23.70
CA ASP A 370 -45.72 23.00 -23.46
C ASP A 370 -46.15 24.46 -23.63
N ASP A 371 -46.68 24.75 -24.81
CA ASP A 371 -47.34 26.01 -25.17
C ASP A 371 -48.83 25.70 -25.32
N PRO A 372 -49.70 26.19 -24.42
CA PRO A 372 -51.14 26.07 -24.58
C PRO A 372 -51.75 27.46 -24.77
N ASP A 373 -51.63 28.06 -25.95
CA ASP A 373 -52.64 29.03 -26.40
C ASP A 373 -52.62 29.23 -27.92
N ALA A 374 -53.42 28.41 -28.61
CA ALA A 374 -53.82 28.66 -29.99
C ALA A 374 -55.26 29.19 -30.03
N PRO A 375 -55.52 30.30 -30.75
CA PRO A 375 -56.82 30.53 -31.36
C PRO A 375 -56.78 30.40 -32.89
N ALA A 376 -57.92 29.90 -33.35
CA ALA A 376 -58.33 29.48 -34.69
C ALA A 376 -58.07 30.45 -35.87
N GLU A 377 -57.98 29.79 -37.02
CA GLU A 377 -57.91 30.28 -38.40
C GLU A 377 -58.94 31.35 -38.78
N SER A 378 -58.54 32.28 -39.68
CA SER A 378 -59.32 32.62 -40.88
C SER A 378 -58.54 33.51 -41.87
N GLY A 379 -58.65 33.20 -43.16
CA GLY A 379 -58.91 34.22 -44.19
C GLY A 379 -57.74 34.84 -44.96
N ALA A 380 -57.35 34.17 -46.05
CA ALA A 380 -57.10 34.67 -47.41
C ALA A 380 -56.72 36.16 -47.68
N ASP A 381 -55.69 36.29 -48.54
CA ASP A 381 -55.71 37.00 -49.84
C ASP A 381 -54.81 38.24 -50.05
N THR A 382 -54.16 38.22 -51.24
CA THR A 382 -53.49 39.28 -52.01
C THR A 382 -52.25 40.01 -51.46
N GLY A 383 -51.11 39.91 -52.18
CA GLY A 383 -50.04 40.92 -52.19
C GLY A 383 -50.35 42.07 -53.19
N PRO A 384 -49.37 42.76 -53.78
CA PRO A 384 -48.04 43.18 -53.31
C PRO A 384 -47.93 44.73 -53.28
N ASP A 385 -46.70 45.23 -53.20
CA ASP A 385 -46.21 46.57 -53.59
C ASP A 385 -45.74 47.55 -52.50
N ASP A 386 -44.47 47.92 -52.73
CA ASP A 386 -43.93 49.27 -52.84
C ASP A 386 -42.82 49.71 -51.88
N ALA A 387 -41.81 50.23 -52.57
CA ALA A 387 -40.52 50.70 -52.12
C ALA A 387 -40.53 52.19 -51.75
N ALA A 388 -39.34 52.66 -51.37
CA ALA A 388 -38.94 54.02 -51.02
C ALA A 388 -39.27 54.40 -49.57
N THR A 389 -38.35 54.96 -48.77
CA THR A 389 -37.53 56.14 -49.08
C THR A 389 -36.34 56.25 -48.11
N THR A 390 -35.23 56.81 -48.61
CA THR A 390 -34.15 57.61 -47.96
C THR A 390 -34.24 57.83 -46.44
N GLY A 391 -33.17 57.70 -45.64
CA GLY A 391 -31.85 58.32 -45.79
C GLY A 391 -31.74 59.53 -44.86
N ASP A 392 -31.06 59.34 -43.72
CA ASP A 392 -30.06 60.24 -43.09
C ASP A 392 -29.31 59.43 -42.02
#